data_AF-A0A832CCR0-F1
#
_entry.id   AF-A0A832CCR0-F1
#
_cell.length_a   1.000
_cell.length_b   1.000
_cell.length_c   1.000
_cell.angle_alpha   90.00
_cell.angle_beta   90.00
_cell.angle_gamma   90.00
#
_symmetry.space_group_name_H-M   'P 1'
#
loop_
_entity.id
_entity.type
_entity.pdbx_description
1 polymer ?
#
loop_
_entity_poly.entity_id
_entity_poly.type
_entity_poly.pdbx_seq_one_letter_code
_entity_poly.pdbx_strand_id
1 'polypeptide(L)'
;RELMEALMEKKEKEYKDLVSRLRQIGFDEEIKEGERIFQKYGVPGLVASAFARCRLLKLRKFLESSKEGRSASEVLGEYIGLKVDEFNLTTIIRGIKNDIRRDALEELLIPDGRRFDYRLLKEAVKAPDVEKAVIALGCGAYQEDLRSLERELERELRAVLTRAYYGGYTNLAAVIGYLELKKAEVLNIVRIANCISRGIESKRIVSEFLF
;
A
#
# COMPACT_ATOMS: atom_id res chain seq x y z
N ARG A 1 3.69 0.22 14.32
CA ARG A 1 3.23 1.39 15.08
C ARG A 1 4.12 1.58 16.30
N GLU A 2 4.17 0.59 17.20
CA GLU A 2 5.07 0.57 18.37
C GLU A 2 6.55 0.87 18.02
N LEU A 3 7.09 0.32 16.93
CA LEU A 3 8.45 0.64 16.48
C LEU A 3 8.66 2.14 16.19
N MET A 4 7.68 2.79 15.55
CA MET A 4 7.77 4.21 15.22
C MET A 4 7.63 5.07 16.48
N GLU A 5 6.74 4.68 17.40
CA GLU A 5 6.56 5.34 18.70
C GLU A 5 7.85 5.26 19.52
N ALA A 6 8.48 4.09 19.60
CA ALA A 6 9.76 3.90 20.29
C ALA A 6 10.90 4.73 19.67
N LEU A 7 10.94 4.86 18.33
CA LEU A 7 11.89 5.71 17.62
C LEU A 7 11.67 7.20 17.90
N MET A 8 10.41 7.64 17.96
CA MET A 8 10.06 9.03 18.28
C MET A 8 10.40 9.41 19.71
N GLU A 9 10.12 8.52 20.66
CA GLU A 9 10.31 8.76 22.09
C GLU A 9 11.75 8.50 22.56
N LYS A 10 12.66 8.12 21.65
CA LYS A 10 14.07 7.79 21.93
C LYS A 10 14.24 6.75 23.05
N LYS A 11 13.27 5.84 23.19
CA LYS A 11 13.28 4.81 24.24
C LYS A 11 14.18 3.66 23.83
N GLU A 12 15.47 3.81 24.07
CA GLU A 12 16.51 2.89 23.57
C GLU A 12 16.30 1.43 23.98
N LYS A 13 15.86 1.18 25.23
CA LYS A 13 15.59 -0.19 25.71
C LYS A 13 14.39 -0.82 25.00
N GLU A 14 13.26 -0.11 24.95
CA GLU A 14 12.03 -0.60 24.29
C GLU A 14 12.28 -0.84 22.79
N TYR A 15 13.04 0.04 22.16
CA TYR A 15 13.48 -0.11 20.78
C TYR A 15 14.28 -1.40 20.56
N LYS A 16 15.33 -1.64 21.36
CA LYS A 16 16.17 -2.84 21.25
C LYS A 16 15.36 -4.13 21.46
N ASP A 17 14.50 -4.15 22.47
CA ASP A 17 13.65 -5.30 22.77
C ASP A 17 12.64 -5.58 21.63
N LEU A 18 12.08 -4.53 21.03
CA LEU A 18 11.14 -4.66 19.92
C LEU A 18 11.83 -5.09 18.63
N VAL A 19 13.00 -4.53 18.30
CA VAL A 19 13.81 -4.96 17.16
C VAL A 19 14.21 -6.43 17.30
N SER A 20 14.67 -6.85 18.48
CA SER A 20 15.03 -8.25 18.73
C SER A 20 13.85 -9.20 18.46
N ARG A 21 12.66 -8.87 18.97
CA ARG A 21 11.44 -9.67 18.73
C ARG A 21 11.06 -9.71 17.25
N LEU A 22 11.12 -8.57 16.55
CA LEU A 22 10.78 -8.51 15.13
C LEU A 22 11.76 -9.33 14.25
N ARG A 23 13.05 -9.36 14.61
CA ARG A 23 14.04 -10.21 13.93
C ARG A 23 13.76 -11.70 14.15
N GLN A 24 13.40 -12.10 15.37
CA GLN A 24 13.05 -13.50 15.67
C GLN A 24 11.86 -14.03 14.86
N ILE A 25 10.91 -13.16 14.49
CA ILE A 25 9.75 -13.53 13.68
C ILE A 25 9.96 -13.29 12.17
N GLY A 26 11.18 -12.95 11.73
CA GLY A 26 11.57 -12.90 10.31
C GLY A 26 11.46 -11.55 9.59
N PHE A 27 11.39 -10.43 10.33
CA PHE A 27 11.36 -9.08 9.73
C PHE A 27 12.75 -8.44 9.56
N ASP A 28 13.83 -9.22 9.46
CA ASP A 28 15.20 -8.69 9.41
C ASP A 28 15.43 -7.69 8.27
N GLU A 29 14.94 -7.99 7.06
CA GLU A 29 15.12 -7.12 5.90
C GLU A 29 14.32 -5.82 6.04
N GLU A 30 13.07 -5.90 6.50
CA GLU A 30 12.22 -4.75 6.75
C GLU A 30 12.83 -3.82 7.80
N ILE A 31 13.35 -4.39 8.89
CA ILE A 31 14.02 -3.63 9.95
C ILE A 31 15.26 -2.94 9.40
N LYS A 32 16.14 -3.66 8.69
CA LYS A 32 17.35 -3.09 8.11
C LYS A 32 17.03 -1.91 7.18
N GLU A 33 16.04 -2.09 6.31
CA GLU A 33 15.63 -1.04 5.38
C GLU A 33 14.97 0.15 6.11
N GLY A 34 14.12 -0.12 7.09
CA GLY A 34 13.49 0.91 7.92
C GLY A 34 14.51 1.72 8.72
N GLU A 35 15.48 1.05 9.36
CA GLU A 35 16.60 1.69 10.07
C GLU A 35 17.43 2.56 9.13
N ARG A 36 17.76 2.06 7.94
CA ARG A 36 18.52 2.79 6.92
C ARG A 36 17.80 4.06 6.46
N ILE A 37 16.52 3.96 6.14
CA ILE A 37 15.68 5.10 5.74
C ILE A 37 15.55 6.11 6.88
N PHE A 38 15.32 5.64 8.11
CA PHE A 38 15.20 6.51 9.28
C PHE A 38 16.52 7.24 9.59
N GLN A 39 17.66 6.55 9.53
CA GLN A 39 18.98 7.16 9.73
C GLN A 39 19.28 8.22 8.67
N LYS A 40 18.90 7.98 7.42
CA LYS A 40 19.16 8.89 6.30
C LYS A 40 18.29 10.15 6.32
N TYR A 41 17.00 10.01 6.65
CA TYR A 41 16.03 11.11 6.50
C TYR A 41 15.46 11.64 7.82
N GLY A 42 15.60 10.91 8.93
CA GLY A 42 15.11 11.31 10.25
C GLY A 42 13.59 11.33 10.39
N VAL A 43 12.84 10.73 9.45
CA VAL A 43 11.37 10.75 9.44
C VAL A 43 10.82 9.39 9.87
N PRO A 44 10.21 9.26 11.07
CA PRO A 44 9.68 7.99 11.57
C PRO A 44 8.60 7.39 10.66
N GLY A 45 7.75 8.22 10.05
CA GLY A 45 6.68 7.77 9.17
C GLY A 45 7.17 7.00 7.93
N LEU A 46 8.39 7.25 7.47
CA LEU A 46 8.97 6.54 6.32
C LEU A 46 9.36 5.10 6.65
N VAL A 47 9.52 4.75 7.93
CA VAL A 47 9.79 3.36 8.35
C VAL A 47 8.64 2.45 7.96
N ALA A 48 7.39 2.90 8.13
CA ALA A 48 6.22 2.11 7.73
C ALA A 48 6.17 1.91 6.21
N SER A 49 6.51 2.96 5.43
CA SER A 49 6.58 2.87 3.97
C SER A 49 7.69 1.93 3.51
N ALA A 50 8.86 1.96 4.16
CA ALA A 50 9.95 1.03 3.91
C ALA A 50 9.55 -0.43 4.18
N PHE A 51 8.86 -0.68 5.30
CA PHE A 51 8.33 -2.01 5.62
C PHE A 51 7.28 -2.49 4.60
N ALA A 52 6.39 -1.60 4.15
CA ALA A 52 5.41 -1.94 3.12
C ALA A 52 6.10 -2.25 1.78
N ARG A 53 7.09 -1.44 1.39
CA ARG A 53 7.90 -1.63 0.19
C ARG A 53 8.60 -2.99 0.18
N CYS A 54 9.32 -3.33 1.25
CA CYS A 54 10.00 -4.62 1.40
C CYS A 54 9.02 -5.79 1.25
N ARG A 55 7.85 -5.72 1.90
CA ARG A 55 6.84 -6.79 1.80
C ARG A 55 6.29 -6.97 0.39
N LEU A 56 6.02 -5.88 -0.33
CA LEU A 56 5.57 -5.95 -1.73
C LEU A 56 6.64 -6.57 -2.63
N LEU A 57 7.90 -6.18 -2.48
CA LEU A 57 9.02 -6.74 -3.24
C LEU A 57 9.24 -8.23 -2.93
N LYS A 58 9.16 -8.63 -1.64
CA LYS A 58 9.22 -10.04 -1.24
C LYS A 58 8.09 -10.85 -1.84
N LEU A 59 6.86 -10.33 -1.77
CA LEU A 59 5.68 -11.00 -2.33
C LEU A 59 5.82 -11.16 -3.85
N ARG A 60 6.28 -10.12 -4.57
CA ARG A 60 6.57 -10.19 -6.00
C ARG A 60 7.59 -11.28 -6.33
N LYS A 61 8.74 -11.26 -5.65
CA LYS A 61 9.79 -12.27 -5.83
C LYS A 61 9.29 -13.69 -5.55
N PHE A 62 8.49 -13.84 -4.50
CA PHE A 62 7.87 -15.13 -4.17
C PHE A 62 6.97 -15.62 -5.31
N LEU A 63 6.10 -14.76 -5.84
CA LEU A 63 5.18 -15.15 -6.92
C LEU A 63 5.91 -15.41 -8.25
N GLU A 64 6.96 -14.66 -8.57
CA GLU A 64 7.85 -14.94 -9.71
C GLU A 64 8.52 -16.32 -9.61
N SER A 65 8.83 -16.77 -8.39
CA SER A 65 9.42 -18.10 -8.14
C SER A 65 8.40 -19.23 -7.98
N SER A 66 7.11 -18.90 -7.83
CA SER A 66 6.05 -19.87 -7.60
C SER A 66 5.70 -20.64 -8.88
N LYS A 67 5.55 -21.96 -8.78
CA LYS A 67 5.13 -22.82 -9.91
C LYS A 67 3.60 -22.91 -9.99
N GLU A 68 2.94 -21.77 -9.95
CA GLU A 68 1.49 -21.70 -10.14
C GLU A 68 1.13 -21.94 -11.61
N GLY A 69 -0.11 -22.40 -11.86
CA GLY A 69 -0.62 -22.51 -13.23
C GLY A 69 -0.66 -21.12 -13.91
N ARG A 70 -0.50 -21.07 -15.23
CA ARG A 70 -0.39 -19.82 -16.02
C ARG A 70 -1.45 -18.78 -15.65
N SER A 71 -2.70 -19.20 -15.51
CA SER A 71 -3.83 -18.32 -15.16
C SER A 71 -3.73 -17.75 -13.74
N ALA A 72 -3.28 -18.55 -12.77
CA ALA A 72 -3.11 -18.08 -11.39
C ALA A 72 -1.95 -17.09 -11.29
N SER A 73 -0.81 -17.36 -11.96
CA SER A 73 0.34 -16.45 -12.00
C SER A 73 -0.01 -15.11 -12.63
N GLU A 74 -0.80 -15.11 -13.70
CA GLU A 74 -1.26 -13.88 -14.37
C GLU A 74 -2.12 -13.02 -13.43
N VAL A 75 -3.17 -13.59 -12.85
CA VAL A 75 -4.08 -12.87 -11.92
C VAL A 75 -3.34 -12.37 -10.68
N LEU A 76 -2.36 -13.12 -10.18
CA LEU A 76 -1.55 -12.72 -9.05
C LEU A 76 -0.55 -11.61 -9.40
N GLY A 77 0.07 -11.66 -10.58
CA GLY A 77 0.93 -10.58 -11.07
C GLY A 77 0.13 -9.29 -11.26
N GLU A 78 -1.07 -9.41 -11.81
CA GLU A 78 -2.05 -8.32 -11.92
C GLU A 78 -2.40 -7.69 -10.55
N TYR A 79 -2.66 -8.52 -9.53
CA TYR A 79 -2.95 -8.06 -8.18
C TYR A 79 -1.77 -7.33 -7.56
N ILE A 80 -0.56 -7.90 -7.63
CA ILE A 80 0.65 -7.25 -7.11
C ILE A 80 0.91 -5.92 -7.81
N GLY A 81 0.79 -5.88 -9.15
CA GLY A 81 1.01 -4.65 -9.92
C GLY A 81 0.12 -3.51 -9.43
N LEU A 82 -1.16 -3.78 -9.17
CA LEU A 82 -2.09 -2.80 -8.60
C LEU A 82 -1.77 -2.43 -7.14
N LYS A 83 -1.28 -3.38 -6.32
CA LYS A 83 -0.81 -3.07 -4.95
C LYS A 83 0.43 -2.18 -4.97
N VAL A 84 1.29 -2.35 -5.97
CA VAL A 84 2.44 -1.47 -6.21
C VAL A 84 1.96 -0.07 -6.62
N ASP A 85 1.00 0.04 -7.53
CA ASP A 85 0.42 1.32 -7.93
C ASP A 85 -0.21 2.05 -6.74
N GLU A 86 -1.04 1.36 -5.94
CA GLU A 86 -1.66 1.90 -4.73
C GLU A 86 -0.60 2.41 -3.74
N PHE A 87 0.45 1.62 -3.51
CA PHE A 87 1.55 1.99 -2.63
C PHE A 87 2.30 3.24 -3.13
N ASN A 88 2.66 3.28 -4.42
CA ASN A 88 3.37 4.40 -5.02
C ASN A 88 2.51 5.67 -4.98
N LEU A 89 1.25 5.58 -5.41
CA LEU A 89 0.30 6.70 -5.39
C LEU A 89 0.16 7.26 -3.97
N THR A 90 -0.10 6.39 -2.98
CA THR A 90 -0.25 6.79 -1.58
C THR A 90 1.02 7.42 -1.03
N THR A 91 2.18 6.87 -1.38
CA THR A 91 3.50 7.38 -0.94
C THR A 91 3.75 8.77 -1.50
N ILE A 92 3.47 9.00 -2.79
CA ILE A 92 3.63 10.30 -3.44
C ILE A 92 2.66 11.32 -2.85
N ILE A 93 1.36 11.02 -2.85
CA ILE A 93 0.31 11.95 -2.37
C ILE A 93 0.55 12.34 -0.91
N ARG A 94 0.73 11.35 -0.03
CA ARG A 94 0.97 11.63 1.40
C ARG A 94 2.32 12.28 1.62
N GLY A 95 3.34 11.89 0.86
CA GLY A 95 4.66 12.49 0.91
C GLY A 95 4.63 13.98 0.62
N ILE A 96 4.02 14.36 -0.51
CA ILE A 96 3.88 15.77 -0.91
C ILE A 96 3.03 16.54 0.10
N LYS A 97 1.89 15.99 0.53
CA LYS A 97 1.01 16.63 1.52
C LYS A 97 1.68 16.91 2.87
N ASN A 98 2.64 16.08 3.26
CA ASN A 98 3.38 16.23 4.53
C ASN A 98 4.78 16.82 4.34
N ASP A 99 5.04 17.46 3.18
CA ASP A 99 6.32 18.09 2.85
C ASP A 99 7.54 17.18 3.04
N ILE A 100 7.39 15.91 2.71
CA ILE A 100 8.49 14.96 2.72
C ILE A 100 9.44 15.27 1.57
N ARG A 101 10.75 15.20 1.87
CA ARG A 101 11.81 15.37 0.88
C ARG A 101 11.64 14.45 -0.32
N ARG A 102 11.83 15.00 -1.52
CA ARG A 102 11.58 14.28 -2.78
C ARG A 102 12.51 13.09 -3.01
N ASP A 103 13.77 13.20 -2.60
CA ASP A 103 14.73 12.09 -2.66
C ASP A 103 14.32 10.91 -1.78
N ALA A 104 13.73 11.17 -0.61
CA ALA A 104 13.18 10.14 0.26
C ALA A 104 11.97 9.43 -0.36
N LEU A 105 11.09 10.17 -1.05
CA LEU A 105 9.95 9.59 -1.75
C LEU A 105 10.38 8.75 -2.94
N GLU A 106 11.31 9.27 -3.75
CA GLU A 106 11.84 8.57 -4.92
C GLU A 106 12.47 7.22 -4.55
N GLU A 107 13.23 7.18 -3.45
CA GLU A 107 13.88 5.96 -2.96
C GLU A 107 12.88 4.88 -2.49
N LEU A 108 11.68 5.30 -2.08
CA LEU A 108 10.62 4.39 -1.69
C LEU A 108 9.82 3.84 -2.88
N LEU A 109 9.90 4.45 -4.06
CA LEU A 109 9.13 3.99 -5.22
C LEU A 109 9.50 2.55 -5.59
N ILE A 110 8.50 1.84 -6.11
CA ILE A 110 8.64 0.49 -6.66
C ILE A 110 8.39 0.58 -8.17
N PRO A 111 9.35 0.18 -9.02
CA PRO A 111 9.14 0.13 -10.46
C PRO A 111 8.21 -1.03 -10.86
N ASP A 112 7.73 -0.98 -12.10
CA ASP A 112 6.84 -1.96 -12.72
C ASP A 112 5.54 -2.20 -11.93
N GLY A 113 4.85 -1.11 -11.62
CA GLY A 113 3.42 -1.15 -11.31
C GLY A 113 2.60 -1.54 -12.54
N ARG A 114 1.28 -1.59 -12.41
CA ARG A 114 0.39 -1.94 -13.53
C ARG A 114 -0.04 -0.71 -14.33
N ARG A 115 -0.42 0.37 -13.64
CA ARG A 115 -0.94 1.61 -14.22
C ARG A 115 0.16 2.63 -14.47
N PHE A 116 1.10 2.77 -13.54
CA PHE A 116 2.06 3.87 -13.58
C PHE A 116 3.43 3.37 -13.99
N ASP A 117 3.92 3.88 -15.13
CA ASP A 117 5.31 3.67 -15.49
C ASP A 117 6.25 4.44 -14.54
N TYR A 118 7.48 3.96 -14.42
CA TYR A 118 8.42 4.53 -13.47
C TYR A 118 8.78 5.99 -13.77
N ARG A 119 8.79 6.42 -15.04
CA ARG A 119 9.07 7.82 -15.40
C ARG A 119 7.97 8.73 -14.92
N LEU A 120 6.70 8.37 -15.10
CA LEU A 120 5.56 9.12 -14.56
C LEU A 120 5.63 9.25 -13.03
N LEU A 121 6.00 8.17 -12.33
CA LEU A 121 6.19 8.21 -10.88
C LEU A 121 7.28 9.21 -10.46
N LYS A 122 8.42 9.23 -11.17
CA LYS A 122 9.51 10.18 -10.90
C LYS A 122 9.09 11.62 -11.16
N GLU A 123 8.34 11.88 -12.23
CA GLU A 123 7.84 13.23 -12.52
C GLU A 123 6.81 13.67 -11.49
N ALA A 124 5.92 12.78 -11.06
CA ALA A 124 4.94 13.06 -10.01
C ALA A 124 5.58 13.38 -8.66
N VAL A 125 6.68 12.73 -8.28
CA VAL A 125 7.45 13.07 -7.06
C VAL A 125 8.00 14.50 -7.12
N LYS A 126 8.40 14.98 -8.30
CA LYS A 126 8.96 16.33 -8.47
C LYS A 126 7.90 17.43 -8.47
N ALA A 127 6.62 17.06 -8.52
CA ALA A 127 5.54 18.04 -8.57
C ALA A 127 5.54 18.95 -7.32
N PRO A 128 5.15 20.23 -7.50
CA PRO A 128 5.11 21.20 -6.41
C PRO A 128 4.03 20.87 -5.37
N ASP A 129 2.91 20.30 -5.82
CA ASP A 129 1.74 19.99 -5.01
C ASP A 129 1.06 18.71 -5.48
N VAL A 130 0.04 18.27 -4.72
CA VAL A 130 -0.68 17.03 -4.96
C VAL A 130 -1.46 17.07 -6.28
N GLU A 131 -2.03 18.22 -6.64
CA GLU A 131 -2.80 18.39 -7.87
C GLU A 131 -1.90 18.15 -9.09
N LYS A 132 -0.73 18.81 -9.13
CA LYS A 132 0.26 18.62 -10.19
C LYS A 132 0.85 17.22 -10.21
N ALA A 133 1.01 16.57 -9.04
CA ALA A 133 1.45 15.18 -8.98
C ALA A 133 0.43 14.24 -9.65
N VAL A 134 -0.85 14.43 -9.37
CA VAL A 134 -1.94 13.62 -9.94
C VAL A 134 -2.05 13.83 -11.44
N ILE A 135 -1.89 15.07 -11.94
CA ILE A 135 -1.80 15.35 -13.37
C ILE A 135 -0.59 14.63 -14.00
N ALA A 136 0.58 14.69 -13.36
CA ALA A 136 1.80 14.04 -13.84
C ALA A 136 1.68 12.52 -13.90
N LEU A 137 0.83 11.91 -13.06
CA LEU A 137 0.49 10.48 -13.12
C LEU A 137 -0.51 10.13 -14.25
N GLY A 138 -0.94 11.10 -15.04
CA GLY A 138 -1.99 10.91 -16.04
C GLY A 138 -3.41 10.84 -15.46
N CYS A 139 -3.57 11.19 -14.19
CA CYS A 139 -4.82 11.10 -13.44
C CYS A 139 -5.51 12.47 -13.27
N GLY A 140 -5.28 13.42 -14.18
CA GLY A 140 -5.78 14.81 -14.05
C GLY A 140 -7.29 14.94 -13.86
N ALA A 141 -8.08 13.96 -14.31
CA ALA A 141 -9.52 13.91 -14.06
C ALA A 141 -9.89 13.82 -12.56
N TYR A 142 -8.94 13.42 -11.70
CA TYR A 142 -9.12 13.24 -10.26
C TYR A 142 -8.41 14.29 -9.41
N GLN A 143 -7.90 15.36 -10.04
CA GLN A 143 -7.10 16.38 -9.36
C GLN A 143 -7.85 17.06 -8.19
N GLU A 144 -9.18 17.19 -8.30
CA GLU A 144 -10.06 17.79 -7.28
C GLU A 144 -10.69 16.74 -6.34
N ASP A 145 -10.69 15.46 -6.71
CA ASP A 145 -11.29 14.37 -5.94
C ASP A 145 -10.41 13.12 -5.92
N LEU A 146 -9.39 13.17 -5.06
CA LEU A 146 -8.48 12.03 -4.83
C LEU A 146 -9.21 10.79 -4.31
N ARG A 147 -10.35 10.96 -3.62
CA ARG A 147 -11.12 9.83 -3.11
C ARG A 147 -11.71 9.02 -4.24
N SER A 148 -12.10 9.67 -5.34
CA SER A 148 -12.54 8.97 -6.54
C SER A 148 -11.42 8.18 -7.21
N LEU A 149 -10.19 8.70 -7.23
CA LEU A 149 -9.01 7.94 -7.71
C LEU A 149 -8.72 6.71 -6.83
N GLU A 150 -8.73 6.86 -5.51
CA GLU A 150 -8.57 5.75 -4.58
C GLU A 150 -9.65 4.68 -4.80
N ARG A 151 -10.92 5.09 -4.93
CA ARG A 151 -12.03 4.18 -5.20
C ARG A 151 -11.90 3.46 -6.54
N GLU A 152 -11.34 4.10 -7.56
CA GLU A 152 -11.09 3.46 -8.85
C GLU A 152 -10.07 2.32 -8.71
N LEU A 153 -8.95 2.56 -8.02
CA LEU A 153 -7.95 1.54 -7.72
C LEU A 153 -8.52 0.40 -6.85
N GLU A 154 -9.30 0.74 -5.83
CA GLU A 154 -10.01 -0.25 -4.99
C GLU A 154 -10.91 -1.15 -5.86
N ARG A 155 -11.72 -0.57 -6.76
CA ARG A 155 -12.56 -1.33 -7.70
C ARG A 155 -11.78 -2.27 -8.60
N GLU A 156 -10.63 -1.83 -9.13
CA GLU A 156 -9.77 -2.68 -9.95
C GLU A 156 -9.17 -3.84 -9.15
N LEU A 157 -8.67 -3.57 -7.95
CA LEU A 157 -8.18 -4.58 -7.02
C LEU A 157 -9.26 -5.62 -6.72
N ARG A 158 -10.49 -5.17 -6.42
CA ARG A 158 -11.62 -6.06 -6.18
C ARG A 158 -11.95 -6.92 -7.39
N ALA A 159 -11.96 -6.34 -8.60
CA ALA A 159 -12.24 -7.08 -9.82
C ALA A 159 -11.22 -8.21 -10.02
N VAL A 160 -9.93 -7.93 -9.78
CA VAL A 160 -8.85 -8.92 -9.86
C VAL A 160 -9.01 -9.99 -8.77
N LEU A 161 -9.27 -9.61 -7.52
CA LEU A 161 -9.48 -10.54 -6.41
C LEU A 161 -10.71 -11.44 -6.60
N THR A 162 -11.79 -10.89 -7.17
CA THR A 162 -12.99 -11.64 -7.54
C THR A 162 -12.67 -12.67 -8.62
N ARG A 163 -11.92 -12.27 -9.66
CA ARG A 163 -11.42 -13.22 -10.67
C ARG A 163 -10.52 -14.28 -10.04
N ALA A 164 -9.65 -13.90 -9.10
CA ALA A 164 -8.75 -14.82 -8.42
C ALA A 164 -9.53 -15.88 -7.63
N TYR A 165 -10.55 -15.46 -6.88
CA TYR A 165 -11.38 -16.35 -6.07
C TYR A 165 -12.25 -17.30 -6.90
N TYR A 166 -12.89 -16.81 -7.96
CA TYR A 166 -13.76 -17.64 -8.81
C TYR A 166 -13.04 -18.35 -9.95
N GLY A 167 -11.78 -17.99 -10.23
CA GLY A 167 -10.96 -18.59 -11.30
C GLY A 167 -10.42 -20.00 -10.98
N GLY A 168 -10.59 -20.47 -9.74
CA GLY A 168 -10.28 -21.83 -9.31
C GLY A 168 -10.38 -21.96 -7.79
N TYR A 169 -10.49 -23.18 -7.26
CA TYR A 169 -10.64 -23.42 -5.82
C TYR A 169 -9.39 -24.00 -5.14
N THR A 170 -8.35 -24.33 -5.91
CA THR A 170 -7.19 -25.10 -5.44
C THR A 170 -5.85 -24.39 -5.61
N ASN A 171 -5.83 -23.18 -6.16
CA ASN A 171 -4.62 -22.41 -6.42
C ASN A 171 -4.40 -21.29 -5.40
N LEU A 172 -3.18 -20.76 -5.34
CA LEU A 172 -2.83 -19.69 -4.41
C LEU A 172 -3.63 -18.40 -4.65
N ALA A 173 -3.98 -18.12 -5.91
CA ALA A 173 -4.77 -16.95 -6.28
C ALA A 173 -6.15 -16.96 -5.61
N ALA A 174 -6.79 -18.13 -5.53
CA ALA A 174 -8.07 -18.31 -4.88
C ALA A 174 -8.00 -18.02 -3.38
N VAL A 175 -6.95 -18.51 -2.72
CA VAL A 175 -6.71 -18.29 -1.28
C VAL A 175 -6.49 -16.80 -1.01
N ILE A 176 -5.63 -16.14 -1.79
CA ILE A 176 -5.38 -14.69 -1.67
C ILE A 176 -6.65 -13.89 -1.94
N GLY A 177 -7.38 -14.24 -3.01
CA GLY A 177 -8.67 -13.66 -3.37
C GLY A 177 -9.66 -13.71 -2.21
N TYR A 178 -9.86 -14.89 -1.63
CA TYR A 178 -10.73 -15.08 -0.47
C TYR A 178 -10.31 -14.23 0.72
N LEU A 179 -9.03 -14.27 1.11
CA LEU A 179 -8.53 -13.58 2.31
C LEU A 179 -8.68 -12.06 2.19
N GLU A 180 -8.33 -11.47 1.05
CA GLU A 180 -8.44 -10.02 0.86
C GLU A 180 -9.91 -9.57 0.74
N LEU A 181 -10.76 -10.33 0.02
CA LEU A 181 -12.20 -10.04 -0.05
C LEU A 181 -12.86 -10.15 1.33
N LYS A 182 -12.52 -11.17 2.12
CA LYS A 182 -13.05 -11.37 3.48
C LYS A 182 -12.58 -10.25 4.41
N LYS A 183 -11.32 -9.81 4.30
CA LYS A 183 -10.80 -8.66 5.03
C LYS A 183 -11.55 -7.38 4.67
N ALA A 184 -11.80 -7.12 3.39
CA ALA A 184 -12.57 -5.97 2.93
C ALA A 184 -14.01 -6.00 3.48
N GLU A 185 -14.67 -7.16 3.47
CA GLU A 185 -15.99 -7.37 4.07
C GLU A 185 -16.01 -6.98 5.56
N VAL A 186 -15.06 -7.49 6.36
CA VAL A 186 -14.97 -7.17 7.79
C VAL A 186 -14.73 -5.67 8.01
N LEU A 187 -13.82 -5.05 7.23
CA LEU A 187 -13.55 -3.62 7.33
C LEU A 187 -14.80 -2.78 6.99
N ASN A 188 -15.57 -3.20 5.99
CA ASN A 188 -16.83 -2.54 5.63
C ASN A 188 -17.87 -2.63 6.74
N ILE A 189 -18.03 -3.80 7.37
CA ILE A 189 -18.94 -3.97 8.51
C ILE A 189 -18.54 -3.03 9.65
N VAL A 190 -17.25 -2.96 9.98
CA VAL A 190 -16.73 -2.05 11.02
C VAL A 190 -16.97 -0.58 10.65
N ARG A 191 -16.77 -0.20 9.38
CA ARG A 191 -17.05 1.16 8.90
C ARG A 191 -18.52 1.53 9.02
N ILE A 192 -19.42 0.63 8.61
CA ILE A 192 -20.87 0.84 8.77
C ILE A 192 -21.21 1.05 10.25
N ALA A 193 -20.73 0.16 11.13
CA ALA A 193 -20.99 0.26 12.57
C ALA A 193 -20.48 1.59 13.16
N ASN A 194 -19.29 2.04 12.75
CA ASN A 194 -18.74 3.33 13.15
C ASN A 194 -19.55 4.52 12.62
N CYS A 195 -20.11 4.43 11.41
CA CYS A 195 -20.94 5.50 10.86
C CYS A 195 -22.30 5.58 11.58
N ILE A 196 -22.92 4.43 11.84
CA ILE A 196 -24.20 4.34 12.57
C ILE A 196 -24.03 4.89 13.99
N SER A 197 -22.99 4.47 14.71
CA SER A 197 -22.73 4.95 16.09
C SER A 197 -22.45 6.45 16.17
N ARG A 198 -21.95 7.07 15.09
CA ARG A 198 -21.72 8.52 14.98
C ARG A 198 -22.93 9.30 14.46
N GLY A 199 -24.05 8.64 14.19
CA GLY A 199 -25.27 9.28 13.67
C GLY A 199 -25.13 9.80 12.23
N ILE A 200 -24.20 9.25 11.43
CA ILE A 200 -24.05 9.62 10.02
C ILE A 200 -25.23 9.05 9.23
N GLU A 201 -25.86 9.87 8.37
CA GLU A 201 -26.98 9.43 7.54
C GLU A 201 -26.64 8.25 6.63
N SER A 202 -27.52 7.25 6.58
CA SER A 202 -27.34 6.00 5.83
C SER A 202 -26.97 6.19 4.35
N LYS A 203 -27.47 7.25 3.71
CA LYS A 203 -27.15 7.57 2.31
C LYS A 203 -25.68 7.94 2.10
N ARG A 204 -25.02 8.55 3.09
CA ARG A 204 -23.59 8.88 3.04
C ARG A 204 -22.70 7.67 3.35
N ILE A 205 -23.20 6.71 4.14
CA ILE A 205 -22.47 5.49 4.52
C ILE A 205 -22.07 4.67 3.28
N VAL A 206 -22.96 4.57 2.28
CA VAL A 206 -22.70 3.78 1.07
C VAL A 206 -21.52 4.31 0.26
N SER A 207 -21.26 5.62 0.33
CA SER A 207 -20.10 6.20 -0.34
C SER A 207 -18.76 5.84 0.35
N GLU A 208 -18.78 5.45 1.63
CA GLU A 208 -17.56 5.16 2.41
C GLU A 208 -17.09 3.69 2.34
N PHE A 209 -17.82 2.85 1.60
CA PHE A 209 -17.44 1.45 1.40
C PHE A 209 -16.07 1.35 0.71
N LEU A 210 -15.22 0.46 1.24
CA LEU A 210 -14.14 -0.14 0.46
C LEU A 210 -14.82 -1.13 -0.48
N PHE A 211 -14.61 -0.99 -1.79
CA PHE A 211 -15.05 -2.02 -2.72
C PHE A 211 -13.89 -2.94 -3.05
#